data_AF-A0A537YN62-F1
#
_entry.id   AF-A0A537YN62-F1
#
_cell.length_a   1.000
_cell.length_b   1.000
_cell.length_c   1.000
_cell.angle_alpha   90.00
_cell.angle_beta   90.00
_cell.angle_gamma   90.00
#
_symmetry.space_group_name_H-M   'P 1'
#
loop_
_entity.id
_entity.type
_entity.pdbx_description
1 polymer ?
#
loop_
_entity_poly.entity_id
_entity_poly.type
_entity_poly.pdbx_seq_one_letter_code
_entity_poly.pdbx_strand_id
1 'polypeptide(L)' 'MTVPNPYLGEVVGTATLIVFGDGVVAGVLLNKSKAQNSGWIVITWAWGMAVFMGVITSLAVT' A
#
# COMPACT_ATOMS: atom_id res chain seq x y z
N MET A 1 10.18 26.22 -11.55
CA MET A 1 9.59 25.69 -10.32
C MET A 1 8.17 25.26 -10.67
N THR A 2 8.03 24.00 -11.07
CA THR A 2 6.72 23.42 -11.37
C THR A 2 5.94 23.36 -10.07
N VAL A 3 4.72 23.88 -10.07
CA VAL A 3 3.83 23.82 -8.92
C VAL A 3 3.70 22.35 -8.55
N PRO A 4 4.07 21.93 -7.32
CA PRO A 4 3.81 20.58 -6.90
C PRO A 4 2.32 20.31 -7.06
N ASN A 5 1.90 19.14 -7.52
CA ASN A 5 0.49 18.73 -7.46
C ASN A 5 0.30 17.88 -6.20
N PRO A 6 0.29 18.48 -5.00
CA PRO A 6 0.22 17.73 -3.75
C PRO A 6 -1.05 16.89 -3.70
N TYR A 7 -2.16 17.37 -4.27
CA TYR A 7 -3.39 16.60 -4.35
C TYR A 7 -3.22 15.30 -5.13
N LEU A 8 -2.51 15.32 -6.26
CA LEU A 8 -2.25 14.09 -7.02
C LEU A 8 -1.31 13.15 -6.27
N GLY A 9 -0.29 13.68 -5.60
CA GLY A 9 0.60 12.93 -4.72
C GLY A 9 -0.13 12.20 -3.60
N GLU A 10 -1.01 12.90 -2.88
CA GLU A 10 -1.84 12.33 -1.81
C GLU A 10 -2.78 11.22 -2.31
N VAL A 11 -3.43 11.43 -3.46
CA VAL A 11 -4.34 10.43 -4.05
C VAL A 11 -3.58 9.18 -4.48
N VAL A 12 -2.46 9.33 -5.20
CA VAL A 12 -1.68 8.20 -5.71
C VAL A 12 -0.95 7.47 -4.57
N GLY A 13 -0.39 8.20 -3.60
CA GLY A 13 0.24 7.62 -2.43
C GLY A 13 -0.75 6.80 -1.59
N THR A 14 -1.94 7.35 -1.34
CA THR A 14 -3.00 6.65 -0.58
C THR A 14 -3.54 5.45 -1.35
N ALA A 15 -3.76 5.58 -2.66
CA ALA A 15 -4.18 4.46 -3.51
C ALA A 15 -3.17 3.31 -3.46
N THR A 16 -1.88 3.63 -3.51
CA THR A 16 -0.79 2.64 -3.37
C THR A 16 -0.85 1.96 -2.01
N LEU A 17 -0.96 2.73 -0.92
CA LEU A 17 -1.06 2.19 0.44
C LEU A 17 -2.24 1.22 0.59
N ILE A 18 -3.42 1.59 0.10
CA ILE A 18 -4.64 0.76 0.18
C ILE A 18 -4.47 -0.52 -0.65
N VAL A 19 -4.05 -0.41 -1.92
CA VAL A 19 -3.95 -1.57 -2.81
C VAL A 19 -2.96 -2.61 -2.27
N PHE A 20 -1.81 -2.19 -1.76
CA PHE A 20 -0.82 -3.11 -1.20
C PHE A 20 -1.19 -3.60 0.20
N GLY A 21 -1.65 -2.70 1.09
CA GLY A 21 -2.02 -3.03 2.46
C GLY A 21 -3.22 -3.97 2.52
N ASP A 22 -4.35 -3.55 1.96
CA ASP A 22 -5.59 -4.35 1.96
C ASP A 22 -5.48 -5.57 1.04
N GLY A 23 -4.68 -5.50 -0.02
CA GLY A 23 -4.38 -6.65 -0.88
C GLY A 23 -3.73 -7.80 -0.11
N VAL A 24 -2.80 -7.52 0.81
CA VAL A 24 -2.21 -8.56 1.66
C VAL A 24 -3.18 -9.04 2.73
N VAL A 25 -3.98 -8.15 3.32
CA VAL A 25 -5.04 -8.55 4.27
C VAL A 25 -6.03 -9.51 3.60
N ALA A 26 -6.46 -9.20 2.38
CA ALA A 26 -7.28 -10.10 1.58
C ALA A 26 -6.53 -11.41 1.26
N GLY A 27 -5.25 -11.33 0.92
CA GLY A 27 -4.40 -12.51 0.71
C GLY A 27 -4.35 -13.43 1.92
N VAL A 28 -4.31 -12.90 3.14
CA VAL A 28 -4.17 -13.69 4.37
C VAL A 28 -5.51 -14.18 4.93
N LEU A 29 -6.58 -13.39 4.80
CA LEU A 29 -7.86 -13.66 5.45
C LEU A 29 -8.93 -14.27 4.53
N LEU A 30 -8.85 -14.05 3.22
CA LEU A 30 -9.88 -14.50 2.29
C LEU A 30 -9.76 -16.01 2.01
N ASN A 31 -10.89 -16.70 2.05
CA ASN A 31 -10.91 -18.14 1.83
C ASN A 31 -10.49 -18.46 0.38
N LYS A 32 -9.76 -19.55 0.18
CA LYS A 32 -9.17 -19.97 -1.11
C LYS A 32 -8.05 -19.06 -1.65
N SER A 33 -7.51 -18.15 -0.83
CA SER A 33 -6.28 -17.45 -1.17
C SER A 33 -5.05 -18.34 -1.01
N LYS A 34 -4.04 -18.15 -1.87
CA LYS A 34 -2.75 -18.85 -1.77
C LYS A 34 -1.93 -18.45 -0.54
N ALA A 35 -2.21 -17.28 0.04
CA ALA A 35 -1.57 -16.78 1.25
C ALA A 35 -2.44 -16.94 2.50
N GLN A 36 -3.55 -17.68 2.42
CA GLN A 36 -4.48 -17.83 3.53
C GLN A 36 -3.78 -18.39 4.77
N ASN A 37 -4.07 -17.83 5.95
CA ASN A 37 -3.48 -18.24 7.23
C ASN A 37 -1.95 -18.02 7.35
N SER A 38 -1.35 -17.17 6.53
CA SER A 38 0.08 -16.80 6.66
C SER A 38 0.41 -16.02 7.95
N GLY A 39 -0.62 -15.57 8.70
CA GLY A 39 -0.46 -14.99 10.03
C GLY A 39 -0.19 -13.48 10.07
N TRP A 40 -0.10 -12.96 11.29
CA TRP A 40 -0.08 -11.52 11.54
C TRP A 40 1.23 -10.83 11.11
N ILE A 41 2.35 -11.54 11.15
CA ILE A 41 3.67 -11.01 10.76
C ILE A 41 3.72 -10.61 9.27
N VAL A 42 3.00 -11.34 8.41
CA VAL A 42 2.94 -11.03 6.98
C VAL A 42 2.13 -9.76 6.76
N ILE A 43 1.05 -9.57 7.51
CA ILE A 43 0.22 -8.37 7.44
C ILE A 43 1.01 -7.14 7.90
N THR A 44 1.65 -7.20 9.08
CA THR A 44 2.40 -6.05 9.60
C THR A 44 3.57 -5.66 8.72
N TRP A 45 4.32 -6.65 8.22
CA TRP A 45 5.43 -6.38 7.33
C TRP A 45 4.99 -5.77 5.99
N ALA A 46 3.91 -6.32 5.41
CA ALA A 46 3.34 -5.78 4.18
C ALA A 46 2.85 -4.34 4.33
N TRP A 47 2.18 -4.01 5.45
CA TRP A 47 1.75 -2.64 5.73
C TRP A 47 2.93 -1.68 5.88
N GLY A 48 4.02 -2.10 6.53
CA GLY A 48 5.26 -1.31 6.58
C GLY A 48 5.82 -1.02 5.19
N MET A 49 5.85 -2.04 4.31
CA MET A 49 6.29 -1.88 2.92
C MET A 49 5.31 -1.03 2.09
N ALA A 50 4.00 -1.15 2.32
CA ALA A 50 2.97 -0.37 1.63
C ALA A 50 3.10 1.12 1.93
N VAL A 51 3.38 1.49 3.18
CA VAL A 51 3.66 2.88 3.57
C VAL A 51 4.92 3.40 2.87
N PHE A 52 6.01 2.61 2.87
CA PHE A 52 7.24 3.00 2.18
C PHE A 52 7.02 3.27 0.68
N MET A 53 6.30 2.37 0.00
CA MET A 53 5.92 2.56 -1.41
C MET A 53 4.98 3.75 -1.61
N GLY A 54 4.04 3.98 -0.70
CA GLY A 54 3.14 5.14 -0.72
C GLY A 54 3.88 6.47 -0.68
N VAL A 55 4.94 6.57 0.14
CA VAL A 55 5.79 7.78 0.20
C VAL A 55 6.54 7.98 -1.12
N ILE A 56 7.19 6.94 -1.65
CA ILE A 56 7.96 7.05 -2.91
C ILE A 56 7.05 7.43 -4.07
N THR A 57 5.89 6.80 -4.17
CA THR A 57 4.92 7.09 -5.25
C THR A 57 4.35 8.49 -5.11
N SER A 58 3.97 8.94 -3.92
CA SER A 58 3.52 10.32 -3.68
C SER A 58 4.57 11.34 -4.13
N LEU A 59 5.84 11.15 -3.73
CA LEU A 59 6.95 12.03 -4.14
C LEU A 59 7.22 12.02 -5.64
N ALA A 60 6.92 10.93 -6.35
CA ALA A 60 7.17 10.81 -7.79
C ALA A 60 6.16 11.57 -8.66
N VAL A 61 4.96 11.84 -8.15
CA VAL A 61 3.87 12.53 -8.88
C VAL A 61 3.46 13.88 -8.29
N THR A 62 4.09 14.28 -7.18
CA THR A 62 3.95 15.62 -6.58
C THR A 62 4.82 16.62 -7.33
#